data_AF-A0A8C7K686-F1
#
_entry.id   AF-A0A8C7K686-F1
#
_cell.length_a   1.000
_cell.length_b   1.000
_cell.length_c   1.000
_cell.angle_alpha   90.00
_cell.angle_beta   90.00
_cell.angle_gamma   90.00
#
_symmetry.space_group_name_H-M   'P 1'
#
loop_
_entity.id
_entity.type
_entity.pdbx_description
1 polymer ?
#
loop_
_entity_poly.entity_id
_entity_poly.type
_entity_poly.pdbx_seq_one_letter_code
_entity_poly.pdbx_strand_id
1 'polypeptide(L)' 'CSNILWNTYKLDGSTHDSAWGLKTYQDETRQFVPEHPDFLGARVRFTGHSLPPATAFPCCATQWPRSSLGREGWC' A
#
# COMPACT_ATOMS: atom_id res chain seq x y z
N CYS A 1 1.44 -9.34 4.54
CA CYS A 1 1.28 -7.87 4.63
C CYS A 1 1.52 -7.28 3.24
N SER A 2 0.46 -7.18 2.43
CA SER A 2 0.58 -6.70 1.06
C SER A 2 0.69 -5.18 1.06
N ASN A 3 1.69 -4.65 0.36
CA ASN A 3 1.87 -3.23 0.07
C ASN A 3 0.70 -2.79 -0.82
N ILE A 4 -0.17 -1.90 -0.32
CA ILE A 4 -1.43 -1.53 -0.99
C ILE A 4 -1.20 -0.33 -1.90
N LEU A 5 -0.42 -0.54 -2.96
CA LEU A 5 -0.13 0.48 -3.96
C LEU A 5 -0.33 -0.12 -5.36
N TRP A 6 -0.96 0.65 -6.25
CA TRP A 6 -1.27 0.21 -7.61
C TRP A 6 -0.03 0.25 -8.49
N ASN A 7 0.04 -0.69 -9.42
CA ASN A 7 1.13 -0.83 -10.36
C ASN A 7 0.81 -0.04 -11.64
N THR A 8 1.77 0.76 -12.13
CA THR A 8 1.59 1.50 -13.38
C THR A 8 2.07 0.66 -14.56
N TYR A 9 1.17 0.36 -15.50
CA TYR A 9 1.50 -0.43 -16.69
C TYR A 9 1.90 0.46 -17.86
N LYS A 10 2.86 -0.01 -18.65
CA LYS A 10 3.26 0.60 -19.93
C LYS A 10 2.83 -0.25 -21.12
N LEU A 11 2.80 0.35 -22.31
CA LEU A 11 2.45 -0.32 -23.58
C LEU A 11 3.43 -1.44 -23.98
N ASP A 12 4.65 -1.41 -23.46
CA ASP A 12 5.66 -2.47 -23.64
C ASP A 12 5.43 -3.68 -22.71
N GLY A 13 4.38 -3.66 -21.88
CA GLY A 13 4.08 -4.69 -20.90
C GLY A 13 4.92 -4.60 -19.63
N SER A 14 5.84 -3.64 -19.54
CA SER A 14 6.57 -3.39 -18.29
C SER A 14 5.65 -2.75 -17.24
N THR A 15 5.94 -3.05 -15.98
CA THR A 15 5.16 -2.57 -14.85
C THR A 15 6.07 -1.80 -13.90
N HIS A 16 5.66 -0.61 -13.50
CA HIS A 16 6.37 0.22 -12.53
C HIS A 16 5.78 0.02 -11.13
N ASP A 17 6.67 0.07 -10.16
CA ASP A 17 6.31 -0.02 -8.76
C ASP A 17 5.72 1.30 -8.25
N SER A 18 5.27 1.25 -7.00
CA SER A 18 4.64 2.38 -6.36
C SER A 18 5.57 3.52 -5.99
N ALA A 19 6.85 3.22 -5.74
CA ALA A 19 7.88 4.23 -5.51
C ALA A 19 8.11 5.06 -6.77
N TRP A 20 8.13 4.40 -7.94
CA TRP A 20 8.17 5.07 -9.23
C TRP A 20 6.94 5.97 -9.44
N GLY A 21 5.73 5.46 -9.17
CA GLY A 21 4.49 6.25 -9.31
C GLY A 21 4.47 7.48 -8.39
N LEU A 22 4.92 7.35 -7.15
CA LEU A 22 5.07 8.48 -6.21
C LEU A 22 6.02 9.55 -6.73
N LYS A 23 7.17 9.12 -7.26
CA LYS A 23 8.15 10.02 -7.84
C LYS A 23 7.56 10.77 -9.04
N THR A 24 6.85 10.06 -9.91
CA THR A 24 6.16 10.68 -11.04
C THR A 24 5.17 11.75 -10.58
N TYR A 25 4.31 11.47 -9.58
CA TYR A 25 3.40 12.50 -9.06
C TYR A 25 4.13 13.75 -8.57
N GLN A 26 5.27 13.58 -7.89
CA GLN A 26 6.08 14.69 -7.42
C GLN A 26 6.69 15.50 -8.58
N ASP A 27 7.27 14.81 -9.57
CA ASP A 27 7.94 15.42 -10.72
C ASP A 27 6.94 16.18 -11.62
N GLU A 28 5.75 15.63 -11.85
CA GLU A 28 4.68 16.30 -12.59
C GLU A 28 4.15 17.52 -11.84
N THR A 29 3.92 17.40 -10.52
CA THR A 29 3.47 18.53 -9.69
C THR A 29 4.47 19.68 -9.74
N ARG A 30 5.78 19.37 -9.72
CA ARG A 30 6.85 20.37 -9.76
C ARG A 30 6.90 21.11 -11.11
N GLN A 31 6.58 20.43 -12.20
CA GLN A 31 6.51 21.03 -13.54
C GLN A 31 5.23 21.86 -13.73
N PHE A 32 4.13 21.46 -13.09
CA PHE A 32 2.83 22.12 -13.23
C PHE A 32 2.70 23.43 -12.44
N VAL A 33 3.26 23.49 -11.21
CA VAL A 33 3.14 24.68 -10.34
C VAL A 33 3.66 25.98 -10.97
N PRO A 34 4.81 26.02 -11.68
CA PRO A 34 5.28 27.23 -12.35
C PRO A 34 4.34 27.78 -13.43
N GLU A 35 3.59 26.90 -14.10
CA GLU A 35 2.64 27.26 -15.16
C GLU A 35 1.28 27.70 -14.60
N HIS A 36 0.97 27.30 -13.37
CA HIS A 36 -0.30 27.56 -12.69
C HIS A 36 -0.05 28.12 -11.27
N PRO A 37 0.18 29.43 -11.12
CA PRO A 37 0.55 30.04 -9.84
C PRO A 37 -0.57 30.00 -8.79
N ASP A 38 -1.82 29.77 -9.19
CA ASP A 38 -2.97 29.52 -8.32
C ASP A 38 -3.02 28.08 -7.79
N PHE A 39 -2.24 27.16 -8.36
CA PHE A 39 -2.15 25.78 -7.93
C PHE A 39 -1.07 25.58 -6.87
N LEU A 40 -1.48 25.19 -5.67
CA LEU A 40 -0.59 25.02 -4.52
C LEU A 40 0.20 23.69 -4.51
N GLY A 41 -0.15 22.75 -5.37
CA GLY A 41 0.46 21.42 -5.45
C GLY A 41 -0.49 20.26 -5.13
N ALA A 42 0.07 19.05 -5.04
CA ALA A 42 -0.67 17.81 -4.82
C ALA A 42 -0.07 17.00 -3.65
N ARG A 43 -0.92 16.24 -2.95
CA ARG A 43 -0.51 15.29 -1.90
C ARG A 43 -1.22 13.96 -2.10
N VAL A 44 -0.45 12.87 -2.16
CA VAL A 44 -0.99 11.52 -2.31
C VAL A 44 -1.32 10.93 -0.95
N ARG A 45 -2.56 10.45 -0.79
CA ARG A 45 -2.99 9.65 0.37
C ARG A 45 -3.32 8.25 -0.10
N PHE A 46 -2.64 7.26 0.47
CA PHE A 46 -2.92 5.87 0.17
C PHE A 46 -4.12 5.37 0.96
N THR A 47 -5.02 4.70 0.25
CA THR A 47 -6.15 3.99 0.83
C THR A 47 -6.10 2.57 0.31
N GLY A 48 -6.27 1.62 1.22
CA GLY A 48 -6.26 0.21 0.88
C GLY A 48 -7.59 -0.43 1.17
N HIS A 49 -7.97 -1.40 0.34
CA HIS A 49 -9.13 -2.21 0.64
C HIS A 49 -8.78 -3.09 1.85
N SER A 50 -9.44 -2.88 2.98
CA SER A 50 -9.39 -3.84 4.07
C SER A 50 -10.02 -5.13 3.54
N LEU A 51 -9.25 -6.21 3.48
CA LEU A 51 -9.81 -7.51 3.19
C LEU A 51 -10.81 -7.86 4.30
N PRO A 52 -11.98 -8.46 3.96
CA PRO A 52 -12.91 -8.92 4.97
C PRO A 52 -12.21 -9.95 5.89
N PRO A 53 -12.56 -9.98 7.19
CA PRO A 53 -11.86 -10.75 8.23
C PRO A 53 -11.78 -12.26 7.94
N ALA A 54 -12.60 -12.78 7.00
CA ALA A 54 -12.55 -14.16 6.53
C ALA A 54 -11.24 -14.54 5.80
N THR A 55 -10.37 -13.59 5.46
CA THR A 55 -9.05 -13.87 4.85
C THR A 55 -7.87 -13.40 5.72
N ALA A 56 -8.15 -12.75 6.86
CA ALA A 56 -7.12 -12.31 7.81
C ALA A 56 -6.73 -13.41 8.83
N PHE A 57 -7.45 -14.53 8.85
CA PHE A 57 -7.06 -15.76 9.53
C PHE A 57 -6.92 -16.88 8.48
N PRO A 58 -5.77 -17.57 8.38
CA PRO A 58 -4.93 -17.96 9.52
C PRO A 58 -3.41 -17.78 9.26
N CYS A 59 -2.84 -16.60 9.58
CA CYS A 59 -1.38 -16.54 9.83
C CYS A 59 -1.00 -16.92 11.27
N CYS A 60 -1.99 -17.17 12.15
CA CYS A 60 -1.76 -17.61 13.52
C CYS A 60 -2.00 -19.12 13.77
N ALA A 61 -2.40 -19.91 12.76
CA ALA A 61 -2.82 -21.31 13.03
C ALA A 61 -1.75 -22.38 12.81
N THR A 62 -0.53 -22.08 12.36
CA THR A 62 0.40 -23.15 11.92
C THR A 62 1.72 -23.26 12.66
N GLN A 63 1.84 -22.69 13.85
CA GLN A 63 2.85 -23.20 14.77
C GLN A 63 2.35 -22.97 16.18
N TRP A 64 2.02 -24.05 16.90
CA TRP A 64 2.62 -24.36 18.19
C TRP A 64 2.05 -25.70 18.70
N PRO A 65 2.90 -26.62 19.19
CA PRO A 65 2.45 -27.87 19.77
C PRO A 65 1.70 -27.57 21.07
N ARG A 66 0.55 -28.23 21.23
CA ARG A 66 -0.30 -28.25 22.42
C ARG A 66 0.55 -28.35 23.70
N SER A 67 0.67 -27.26 24.44
CA SER A 67 1.13 -27.27 25.83
C SER A 67 0.03 -26.72 26.73
N SER A 68 -0.25 -27.46 27.79
CA SER A 68 -1.47 -27.51 28.59
C SER A 68 -1.52 -26.48 29.73
N LEU A 69 -0.88 -25.33 29.60
CA LEU A 69 -0.83 -24.32 30.66
C LEU A 69 -1.39 -23.00 30.16
N GLY A 70 -2.62 -22.75 30.57
CA GLY A 70 -3.38 -21.56 30.24
C GLY A 70 -2.64 -20.27 30.58
N ARG A 71 -2.74 -19.33 29.65
CA ARG A 71 -2.86 -17.90 29.87
C ARG A 71 -3.39 -17.30 28.58
N GLU A 72 -4.58 -16.72 28.66
CA GLU A 72 -5.28 -16.07 27.56
C GLU A 72 -4.53 -14.78 27.21
N GLY A 73 -3.64 -14.85 26.23
CA GLY A 73 -3.14 -13.68 25.53
C GLY A 73 -4.09 -13.40 24.38
N TRP A 74 -4.86 -12.32 24.47
CA TRP A 74 -5.50 -11.71 23.32
C TRP A 74 -4.40 -11.09 22.45
N CYS A 75 -4.57 -11.12 21.13
CA CYS A 75 -3.78 -10.29 20.22
C CYS A 75 -3.82 -8.82 20.65
#